data_AF-A0A1B9MC98-F1
#
_entry.id   AF-A0A1B9MC98-F1
#
_cell.length_a   1.000
_cell.length_b   1.000
_cell.length_c   1.000
_cell.angle_alpha   90.00
_cell.angle_beta   90.00
_cell.angle_gamma   90.00
#
_symmetry.space_group_name_H-M   'P 1'
#
loop_
_entity.id
_entity.type
_entity.pdbx_description
1 polymer ?
#
loop_
_entity_poly.entity_id
_entity_poly.type
_entity_poly.pdbx_seq_one_letter_code
_entity_poly.pdbx_strand_id
1 'polypeptide(L)'
;MTENQHRYSLRALCRCLQVSRNSFYYQLQLTSKKTDKELSKKVKAVSNDNYQSYGTRRLQVALRKKSILLSRRRIARIMQENGLVSKYTCKKYRANTEQSNESTVSNELNREFTVGQQRK
;
A
#
# COMPACT_ATOMS: atom_id res chain seq x y z
N MET A 1 0.06 -2.62 -34.53
CA MET A 1 0.52 -1.23 -34.27
C MET A 1 1.85 -1.16 -33.55
N THR A 2 2.10 -2.00 -32.54
CA THR A 2 3.31 -1.98 -31.68
C THR A 2 4.63 -2.17 -32.44
N GLU A 3 4.68 -3.05 -33.43
CA GLU A 3 5.91 -3.33 -34.21
C GLU A 3 6.41 -2.11 -35.00
N ASN A 4 5.51 -1.28 -35.51
CA ASN A 4 5.85 -0.14 -36.38
C ASN A 4 5.94 1.21 -35.63
N GLN A 5 5.88 1.20 -34.29
CA GLN A 5 5.90 2.43 -33.48
C GLN A 5 7.21 3.23 -33.60
N HIS A 6 8.32 2.55 -33.91
CA HIS A 6 9.63 3.19 -34.07
C HIS A 6 9.78 3.91 -35.43
N ARG A 7 8.93 3.58 -36.42
CA ARG A 7 9.01 4.13 -37.79
C ARG A 7 7.97 5.20 -38.06
N TYR A 8 6.80 5.12 -37.43
CA TYR A 8 5.68 5.99 -37.73
C TYR A 8 4.99 6.49 -36.47
N SER A 9 4.48 7.72 -36.52
CA SER A 9 3.68 8.27 -35.44
C SER A 9 2.38 7.46 -35.25
N LEU A 10 1.94 7.32 -33.99
CA LEU A 10 0.67 6.65 -33.68
C LEU A 10 -0.51 7.30 -34.42
N ARG A 11 -0.46 8.62 -34.63
CA ARG A 11 -1.47 9.37 -35.40
C ARG A 11 -1.58 8.89 -36.85
N ALA A 12 -0.45 8.67 -37.52
CA ALA A 12 -0.42 8.18 -38.89
C ALA A 12 -0.91 6.73 -38.97
N LEU A 13 -0.47 5.87 -38.05
CA LEU A 13 -0.90 4.47 -37.97
C LEU A 13 -2.41 4.34 -37.72
N CYS A 14 -2.96 5.12 -36.78
CA CYS A 14 -4.40 5.15 -36.53
C CYS A 14 -5.22 5.60 -37.74
N ARG A 15 -4.73 6.60 -38.49
CA ARG A 15 -5.40 7.07 -39.71
C ARG A 15 -5.36 6.02 -40.82
N CYS A 16 -4.21 5.38 -41.04
CA CYS A 16 -4.04 4.35 -42.06
C CYS A 16 -4.92 3.11 -41.80
N LEU A 17 -4.98 2.66 -40.54
CA LEU A 17 -5.78 1.51 -40.12
C LEU A 17 -7.25 1.86 -39.84
N GLN A 18 -7.66 3.11 -40.02
CA GLN A 18 -9.02 3.60 -39.74
C GLN A 18 -9.52 3.31 -38.30
N VAL A 19 -8.60 3.32 -37.33
CA VAL A 19 -8.92 3.09 -35.91
C VAL A 19 -8.86 4.41 -35.14
N SER A 20 -9.81 4.65 -34.24
CA SER A 20 -9.75 5.82 -33.35
C SER A 20 -8.57 5.71 -32.38
N ARG A 21 -7.88 6.84 -32.11
CA ARG A 21 -6.79 6.86 -31.13
C ARG A 21 -7.26 6.44 -29.73
N ASN A 22 -8.48 6.83 -29.38
CA ASN A 22 -9.06 6.50 -28.08
C ASN A 22 -9.19 4.98 -27.90
N SER A 23 -9.72 4.28 -28.91
CA SER A 23 -9.83 2.81 -28.89
C SER A 23 -8.47 2.13 -28.67
N PHE A 24 -7.43 2.60 -29.37
CA PHE A 24 -6.07 2.07 -29.20
C PHE A 24 -5.55 2.27 -27.77
N TYR A 25 -5.65 3.48 -27.21
CA TYR A 25 -5.19 3.73 -25.84
C TYR A 25 -6.02 2.97 -24.80
N TYR A 26 -7.32 2.80 -25.02
CA TYR A 26 -8.18 1.99 -24.18
C TYR A 26 -7.72 0.53 -24.15
N GLN A 27 -7.44 -0.06 -25.32
CA GLN A 27 -6.88 -1.41 -25.42
C GLN A 27 -5.53 -1.51 -24.70
N LEU A 28 -4.65 -0.52 -24.87
CA LEU A 28 -3.36 -0.48 -24.18
C LEU A 28 -3.54 -0.45 -22.66
N GLN A 29 -4.46 0.38 -22.15
CA GLN A 29 -4.79 0.42 -20.72
C GLN A 29 -5.36 -0.91 -20.21
N LEU A 30 -6.18 -1.61 -21.00
CA LEU A 30 -6.66 -2.94 -20.62
C LEU A 30 -5.52 -3.95 -20.51
N THR A 31 -4.57 -3.94 -21.44
CA THR A 31 -3.40 -4.83 -21.38
C THR A 31 -2.50 -4.51 -20.18
N SER A 32 -2.23 -3.23 -19.90
CA SER A 32 -1.42 -2.83 -18.75
C SER A 32 -2.08 -3.25 -17.43
N LYS A 33 -3.39 -3.06 -17.29
CA LYS A 33 -4.16 -3.52 -16.12
C LYS A 33 -4.07 -5.03 -15.90
N LYS A 34 -4.05 -5.84 -16.97
CA LYS A 34 -3.83 -7.30 -16.85
C LYS A 34 -2.45 -7.61 -16.28
N THR A 35 -1.41 -6.96 -16.81
CA THR A 35 -0.03 -7.14 -16.29
C THR A 35 0.11 -6.70 -14.84
N ASP A 36 -0.55 -5.61 -14.43
CA ASP A 36 -0.55 -5.14 -13.04
C ASP A 36 -1.22 -6.14 -12.09
N LYS A 37 -2.32 -6.79 -12.53
CA LYS A 37 -2.97 -7.86 -11.75
C LYS A 37 -2.04 -9.05 -11.55
N GLU A 38 -1.30 -9.47 -12.58
CA GLU A 38 -0.33 -10.56 -12.47
C GLU A 38 0.83 -10.21 -11.53
N LEU A 39 1.36 -8.99 -11.64
CA LEU A 39 2.40 -8.51 -10.74
C LEU A 39 1.90 -8.43 -9.30
N SER A 40 0.68 -7.96 -9.07
CA SER A 40 0.06 -7.95 -7.74
C SER A 40 -0.05 -9.36 -7.14
N LYS A 41 -0.46 -10.36 -7.93
CA LYS A 41 -0.48 -11.77 -7.49
C LYS A 41 0.91 -12.25 -7.06
N LYS A 42 1.94 -11.95 -7.86
CA LYS A 42 3.34 -12.33 -7.54
C LYS A 42 3.82 -11.66 -6.25
N VAL A 43 3.54 -10.36 -6.07
CA VAL A 43 3.89 -9.63 -4.83
C VAL A 43 3.18 -10.21 -3.61
N LYS A 44 1.88 -10.54 -3.73
CA LYS A 44 1.12 -11.21 -2.67
C LYS A 44 1.72 -12.56 -2.29
N ALA A 45 2.06 -13.39 -3.29
CA ALA A 45 2.67 -14.68 -3.06
C ALA A 45 3.97 -14.54 -2.26
N VAL A 46 4.91 -13.69 -2.70
CA VAL A 46 6.18 -13.47 -1.98
C VAL A 46 5.95 -12.92 -0.56
N SER A 47 4.97 -12.05 -0.38
CA SER A 47 4.61 -11.53 0.94
C SER A 47 4.09 -12.64 1.86
N ASN A 48 3.22 -13.52 1.36
CA ASN A 48 2.62 -14.62 2.12
C ASN A 48 3.63 -15.73 2.41
N ASP A 49 4.49 -16.08 1.45
CA ASP A 49 5.61 -17.01 1.62
C ASP A 49 6.51 -16.59 2.79
N ASN A 50 6.60 -15.27 3.03
CA ASN A 50 7.40 -14.70 4.10
C ASN A 50 6.56 -14.34 5.35
N TYR A 51 5.38 -14.93 5.50
CA TYR A 51 4.50 -14.66 6.65
C TYR A 51 4.21 -13.16 6.86
N GLN A 52 4.20 -12.38 5.78
CA GLN A 52 3.99 -10.92 5.79
C GLN A 52 5.04 -10.16 6.64
N SER A 53 6.26 -10.70 6.80
CA SER A 53 7.34 -9.98 7.49
C SER A 53 7.96 -8.89 6.60
N TYR A 54 8.02 -9.08 5.28
CA TYR A 54 8.69 -8.14 4.39
C TYR A 54 7.88 -6.87 4.10
N GLY A 55 8.53 -5.72 4.30
CA GLY A 55 8.09 -4.43 3.74
C GLY A 55 8.65 -4.19 2.34
N THR A 56 8.36 -3.01 1.77
CA THR A 56 8.69 -2.65 0.37
C THR A 56 10.16 -2.88 -0.02
N ARG A 57 11.11 -2.59 0.88
CA ARG A 57 12.56 -2.76 0.62
C ARG A 57 12.96 -4.24 0.52
N ARG A 58 12.53 -5.08 1.45
CA ARG A 58 12.85 -6.51 1.46
C ARG A 58 12.11 -7.25 0.35
N LEU A 59 10.86 -6.87 0.09
CA LEU A 59 10.09 -7.38 -1.06
C LEU A 59 10.78 -7.11 -2.38
N GLN A 60 11.35 -5.91 -2.58
CA GLN A 60 12.08 -5.60 -3.81
C GLN A 60 13.26 -6.55 -4.04
N VAL A 61 14.04 -6.85 -2.99
CA VAL A 61 15.17 -7.79 -3.08
C VAL A 61 14.67 -9.20 -3.38
N ALA A 62 13.62 -9.66 -2.70
CA ALA A 62 13.03 -10.98 -2.93
C ALA A 62 12.46 -11.13 -4.35
N LEU A 63 11.81 -10.08 -4.87
CA LEU A 63 11.28 -10.06 -6.24
C LEU A 63 12.40 -10.03 -7.28
N ARG A 64 13.48 -9.27 -7.02
CA ARG A 64 14.67 -9.27 -7.88
C ARG A 64 15.32 -10.66 -7.98
N LYS A 65 15.35 -11.42 -6.88
CA LYS A 65 15.83 -12.81 -6.88
C LYS A 65 14.96 -13.75 -7.74
N LYS A 66 13.67 -13.45 -7.87
CA LYS A 66 12.73 -14.14 -8.77
C LYS A 66 12.71 -13.53 -10.19
N SER A 67 13.73 -12.76 -10.56
CA SER A 67 13.85 -12.06 -11.86
C SER A 67 12.72 -11.06 -12.18
N ILE A 68 12.03 -10.56 -11.14
CA ILE A 68 10.97 -9.56 -11.28
C ILE A 68 11.51 -8.19 -10.88
N LEU A 69 11.73 -7.33 -11.87
CA LEU A 69 12.19 -5.97 -11.68
C LEU A 69 11.00 -5.03 -11.40
N LEU A 70 10.84 -4.66 -10.13
CA LEU A 70 9.87 -3.66 -9.69
C LEU A 70 10.53 -2.55 -8.88
N SER A 71 10.05 -1.32 -9.07
CA SER A 71 10.45 -0.19 -8.26
C SER A 71 9.77 -0.25 -6.88
N ARG A 72 10.43 0.31 -5.85
CA ARG A 72 9.85 0.38 -4.50
C ARG A 72 8.50 1.09 -4.48
N ARG A 73 8.33 2.15 -5.30
CA ARG A 73 7.09 2.92 -5.37
C ARG A 73 5.93 2.10 -5.96
N ARG A 74 6.21 1.27 -6.98
CA ARG A 74 5.21 0.37 -7.57
C ARG A 74 4.82 -0.73 -6.59
N ILE A 75 5.79 -1.30 -5.86
CA ILE A 75 5.52 -2.28 -4.79
C ILE A 75 4.68 -1.65 -3.68
N ALA A 76 5.00 -0.42 -3.25
CA ALA A 76 4.24 0.29 -2.22
C ALA A 76 2.77 0.50 -2.62
N ARG A 77 2.52 0.92 -3.87
CA ARG A 77 1.16 1.06 -4.40
C ARG A 77 0.42 -0.28 -4.40
N ILE A 78 1.06 -1.34 -4.90
CA ILE A 78 0.48 -2.69 -4.90
C ILE A 78 0.16 -3.14 -3.46
N MET A 79 1.05 -2.89 -2.50
CA MET A 79 0.80 -3.21 -1.10
C MET A 79 -0.42 -2.45 -0.55
N GLN A 80 -0.51 -1.15 -0.81
CA GLN A 80 -1.63 -0.30 -0.37
C GLN A 80 -2.97 -0.73 -0.98
N GLU A 81 -3.02 -0.92 -2.29
CA GLU A 81 -4.23 -1.37 -3.02
C GLU A 81 -4.74 -2.73 -2.54
N ASN A 82 -3.86 -3.54 -1.94
CA ASN A 82 -4.18 -4.90 -1.50
C ASN A 82 -4.16 -5.08 0.02
N GLY A 83 -4.06 -3.98 0.78
CA GLY A 83 -4.05 -4.02 2.25
C GLY A 83 -2.87 -4.82 2.85
N LEU A 84 -1.78 -4.98 2.11
CA LEU A 84 -0.61 -5.73 2.59
C LEU A 84 0.23 -4.84 3.50
N VAL A 85 0.32 -5.20 4.77
CA VAL A 85 1.14 -4.51 5.77
C VAL A 85 2.17 -5.48 6.33
N SER A 86 3.41 -5.01 6.49
CA SER A 86 4.45 -5.81 7.16
C SER A 86 4.12 -5.92 8.64
N LYS A 87 4.17 -7.14 9.20
CA LYS A 87 3.92 -7.41 10.63
C LYS A 87 4.77 -6.55 11.57
N TYR A 88 6.00 -6.22 11.15
CA TYR A 88 6.93 -5.40 11.94
C TYR A 88 6.56 -3.91 11.94
N THR A 89 5.73 -3.47 11.00
CA THR A 89 5.23 -2.08 10.96
C THR A 89 4.07 -1.88 11.94
N CYS A 90 3.33 -2.94 12.27
CA CYS A 90 2.25 -2.86 13.24
C CYS A 90 2.82 -2.67 14.65
N LYS A 91 2.72 -1.44 15.18
CA LYS A 91 3.01 -1.18 16.59
C LYS A 91 2.02 -1.97 17.45
N LYS A 92 2.54 -2.83 18.32
CA LYS A 92 1.72 -3.49 19.33
C LYS A 92 1.55 -2.53 20.50
N TYR A 93 0.31 -2.28 20.91
CA TYR A 93 0.06 -1.61 22.18
C TYR A 93 0.63 -2.47 23.30
N ARG A 94 1.40 -1.85 24.20
CA ARG A 94 1.90 -2.48 25.42
C ARG A 94 1.36 -1.63 26.56
N ALA A 95 0.37 -2.16 27.28
CA ALA A 95 -0.11 -1.49 28.47
C ALA A 95 1.06 -1.40 29.47
N ASN A 96 1.41 -0.18 29.88
CA ASN A 96 2.22 0.00 31.08
C ASN A 96 1.29 -0.21 32.27
N THR A 97 1.29 -1.42 32.81
CA THR A 97 0.83 -1.69 34.17
C THR A 97 1.88 -1.17 35.16
N GLU A 98 2.10 0.15 35.15
CA GLU A 98 2.62 0.81 36.34
C GLU A 98 1.46 0.82 37.34
N GLN A 99 1.74 0.54 38.62
CA GLN A 99 0.72 0.75 39.65
C GLN A 99 0.29 2.21 39.61
N SER A 100 -0.99 2.48 39.84
CA SER A 100 -1.45 3.85 40.05
C SER A 100 -0.58 4.47 41.15
N ASN A 101 -0.20 5.74 40.98
CA ASN A 101 0.51 6.43 42.03
C ASN A 101 -0.43 6.59 43.24
N GLU A 102 -0.30 5.68 44.20
CA GLU A 102 -1.02 5.71 45.49
C GLU A 102 -0.26 6.50 46.55
N SER A 103 0.72 7.33 46.15
CA SER A 103 1.33 8.27 47.07
C SER A 103 0.24 9.12 47.69
N THR A 104 0.21 9.16 49.02
CA THR A 104 -0.67 10.05 49.79
C THR A 104 -0.24 11.50 49.55
N VAL A 105 -0.85 12.14 48.55
CA VAL A 105 -0.71 13.57 48.29
C VAL A 105 -1.80 14.30 49.07
N SER A 106 -1.45 15.37 49.79
CA SER A 106 -2.42 16.19 50.51
C SER A 106 -3.35 16.91 49.52
N ASN A 107 -4.65 16.95 49.84
CA ASN A 107 -5.62 17.75 49.09
C ASN A 107 -5.56 19.21 49.54
N GLU A 108 -4.50 19.92 49.14
CA GLU A 108 -4.24 21.31 49.58
C GLU A 108 -5.34 22.30 49.19
N LEU A 109 -6.09 21.99 48.12
CA LEU A 109 -7.14 22.84 47.59
C LEU A 109 -8.51 22.61 48.24
N ASN A 110 -8.65 21.61 49.14
CA ASN A 110 -9.92 21.23 49.77
C ASN A 110 -11.11 21.25 48.79
N ARG A 111 -10.93 20.61 47.63
CA ARG A 111 -11.95 20.61 46.59
C ARG A 111 -13.12 19.72 47.03
N GLU A 112 -14.11 20.34 47.65
CA GLU A 112 -15.40 19.73 47.97
C GLU A 112 -16.19 19.53 46.67
N PHE A 113 -16.19 18.29 46.17
CA PHE A 113 -17.00 17.93 45.02
C PHE A 113 -18.25 17.21 45.48
N THR A 114 -19.42 17.80 45.22
CA THR A 114 -20.71 17.15 45.43
C THR A 114 -20.94 16.11 44.33
N VAL A 115 -20.77 14.83 44.64
CA VAL A 115 -21.04 13.74 43.71
C VAL A 115 -22.55 13.63 43.49
N GLY A 116 -23.02 14.01 42.29
CA GLY A 116 -24.44 13.90 41.90
C GLY A 116 -25.07 15.15 41.27
N GLN A 117 -24.37 16.29 41.22
CA GLN A 117 -24.89 17.45 40.47
C GLN A 117 -24.71 17.26 38.96
N GLN A 118 -25.82 17.34 38.21
CA GLN A 118 -25.77 17.47 36.75
C GLN A 118 -25.07 18.78 36.38
N ARG A 119 -24.08 18.68 35.50
CA ARG A 119 -23.44 19.86 34.89
C ARG A 119 -24.50 20.60 34.06
N LYS A 120 -24.69 21.90 34.34
CA LYS A 120 -25.44 22.82 33.48
C LYS A 120 -24.72 23.02 32.14
#